data_AF-A0A7W0TUS5-F1
#
_entry.id   AF-A0A7W0TUS5-F1
#
_cell.length_a   1.000
_cell.length_b   1.000
_cell.length_c   1.000
_cell.angle_alpha   90.00
_cell.angle_beta   90.00
_cell.angle_gamma   90.00
#
_symmetry.space_group_name_H-M   'P 1'
#
loop_
_entity.id
_entity.type
_entity.pdbx_description
1 polymer ?
#
loop_
_entity_poly.entity_id
_entity_poly.type
_entity_poly.pdbx_seq_one_letter_code
_entity_poly.pdbx_strand_id
1 'polypeptide(L)'
;YGAWAPDTFVIHGLQAFVAGAIAWRRGMTPMVIAGIIGGAIVVVGYFFYQWAMVSAGSLDADEGETAFATAANYLTANAFQVFVGIAVAIPLVIAVRQAYPPIRRWGAGPSWMEEE
;
A
#
# COMPACT_ATOMS: atom_id res chain seq x y z
N TYR A 1 -20.10 -3.21 6.81
CA TYR A 1 -18.97 -2.27 6.75
C TYR A 1 -18.03 -2.37 7.96
N GLY A 2 -18.50 -2.36 9.21
CA GLY A 2 -17.61 -2.41 10.39
C GLY A 2 -16.72 -3.66 10.52
N ALA A 3 -17.14 -4.82 9.97
CA ALA A 3 -16.36 -6.06 10.03
C ALA A 3 -15.07 -6.05 9.18
N TRP A 4 -15.00 -5.16 8.18
CA TRP A 4 -13.88 -5.07 7.22
C TRP A 4 -12.91 -3.92 7.55
N ALA A 5 -13.25 -3.11 8.56
CA ALA A 5 -12.45 -1.94 8.91
C ALA A 5 -11.11 -2.31 9.60
N PRO A 6 -11.04 -3.32 10.49
CA PRO A 6 -9.79 -3.67 11.15
C PRO A 6 -8.75 -4.27 10.20
N ASP A 7 -9.14 -5.15 9.29
CA ASP A 7 -8.23 -5.82 8.35
C ASP A 7 -7.67 -4.86 7.32
N THR A 8 -8.53 -4.05 6.69
CA THR A 8 -8.09 -3.01 5.73
C THR A 8 -7.14 -2.02 6.40
N PHE A 9 -7.38 -1.65 7.66
CA PHE A 9 -6.47 -0.82 8.44
C PHE A 9 -5.11 -1.49 8.66
N VAL A 10 -5.07 -2.77 9.02
CA VAL A 10 -3.82 -3.50 9.24
C VAL A 10 -3.03 -3.68 7.93
N ILE A 11 -3.69 -4.11 6.85
CA ILE A 11 -3.06 -4.35 5.55
C ILE A 11 -2.50 -3.04 4.99
N HIS A 12 -3.32 -1.98 4.92
CA HIS A 12 -2.86 -0.69 4.39
C HIS A 12 -1.90 0.03 5.34
N GLY A 13 -2.07 -0.13 6.65
CA GLY A 13 -1.12 0.39 7.65
C GLY A 13 0.27 -0.20 7.48
N LEU A 14 0.36 -1.53 7.33
CA LEU A 14 1.62 -2.23 7.06
C LEU A 14 2.20 -1.83 5.70
N GLN A 15 1.37 -1.78 4.65
CA GLN A 15 1.78 -1.30 3.33
C GLN A 15 2.40 0.10 3.42
N ALA A 16 1.69 1.06 4.03
CA ALA A 16 2.12 2.44 4.12
C ALA A 16 3.40 2.59 4.95
N PHE A 17 3.50 1.85 6.06
CA PHE A 17 4.69 1.82 6.89
C PHE A 17 5.92 1.32 6.11
N VAL A 18 5.81 0.16 5.46
CA VAL A 18 6.91 -0.45 4.70
C VAL A 18 7.28 0.41 3.49
N ALA A 19 6.30 0.85 2.71
CA ALA A 19 6.53 1.71 1.54
C ALA A 19 7.17 3.04 1.95
N GLY A 20 6.70 3.64 3.05
CA GLY A 20 7.28 4.82 3.66
C GLY A 20 8.74 4.61 4.04
N ALA A 21 9.05 3.56 4.79
CA ALA A 21 10.43 3.25 5.21
C ALA A 21 11.41 3.04 4.03
N ILE A 22 10.92 2.47 2.92
CA ILE A 22 11.73 2.25 1.71
C ILE A 22 11.89 3.54 0.89
N ALA A 23 10.84 4.33 0.70
CA ALA A 23 10.87 5.50 -0.18
C ALA A 23 11.24 6.82 0.54
N TRP A 24 11.31 6.83 1.87
CA TRP A 24 11.50 8.05 2.66
C TRP A 24 12.73 8.85 2.22
N ARG A 25 12.49 10.05 1.67
CA ARG A 25 13.53 10.97 1.18
C ARG A 25 14.50 10.37 0.14
N ARG A 26 14.10 9.27 -0.51
CA ARG A 26 14.89 8.65 -1.58
C ARG A 26 14.41 9.10 -2.97
N GLY A 27 15.16 8.68 -4.00
CA GLY A 27 14.87 8.94 -5.42
C GLY A 27 13.80 8.02 -6.01
N MET A 28 13.69 8.00 -7.33
CA MET A 28 12.63 7.28 -8.06
C MET A 28 12.72 5.75 -7.89
N THR A 29 13.91 5.15 -7.98
CA THR A 29 14.05 3.69 -7.90
C THR A 29 13.53 3.12 -6.57
N PRO A 30 13.86 3.68 -5.39
CA PRO A 30 13.27 3.23 -4.14
C PRO A 30 11.75 3.46 -4.05
N MET A 31 11.18 4.46 -4.74
CA MET A 31 9.72 4.64 -4.79
C MET A 31 9.04 3.51 -5.56
N VAL A 32 9.62 3.08 -6.69
CA VAL A 32 9.11 1.93 -7.45
C VAL A 32 9.19 0.65 -6.61
N ILE A 33 10.35 0.41 -5.97
CA ILE A 33 10.54 -0.76 -5.10
C ILE A 33 9.54 -0.73 -3.92
N ALA A 34 9.37 0.44 -3.28
CA ALA A 34 8.38 0.64 -2.22
C ALA A 34 6.95 0.35 -2.70
N GLY A 35 6.61 0.80 -3.90
CA GLY A 35 5.32 0.54 -4.53
C GLY A 35 5.08 -0.96 -4.77
N ILE A 36 6.08 -1.68 -5.30
CA ILE A 36 5.98 -3.12 -5.55
C ILE A 36 5.85 -3.90 -4.24
N ILE A 37 6.71 -3.62 -3.24
CA ILE A 37 6.68 -4.31 -1.95
C ILE A 37 5.38 -3.98 -1.19
N GLY A 38 4.99 -2.71 -1.15
CA GLY A 38 3.72 -2.29 -0.57
C GLY A 38 2.52 -2.91 -1.28
N GLY A 39 2.57 -3.00 -2.61
CA GLY A 39 1.56 -3.67 -3.40
C GLY A 39 1.45 -5.17 -3.13
N ALA A 40 2.58 -5.85 -2.98
CA ALA A 40 2.61 -7.27 -2.60
C ALA A 40 1.95 -7.49 -1.24
N ILE A 41 2.17 -6.60 -0.26
CA ILE A 41 1.50 -6.66 1.05
C ILE A 41 -0.02 -6.60 0.89
N VAL A 42 -0.52 -5.72 0.01
CA VAL A 42 -1.97 -5.60 -0.26
C VAL A 42 -2.52 -6.85 -0.93
N VAL A 43 -1.91 -7.30 -2.02
CA VAL A 43 -2.39 -8.44 -2.81
C VAL A 43 -2.40 -9.72 -1.97
N VAL A 44 -1.30 -9.99 -1.26
CA VAL A 44 -1.17 -11.16 -0.39
C VAL A 44 -2.05 -11.04 0.85
N GLY A 45 -2.14 -9.84 1.44
CA GLY A 45 -2.99 -9.59 2.60
C GLY A 45 -4.46 -9.85 2.32
N TYR A 46 -5.00 -9.29 1.23
CA TYR A 46 -6.39 -9.53 0.83
C TYR A 46 -6.64 -10.98 0.41
N PHE A 47 -5.67 -11.62 -0.26
CA PHE A 47 -5.78 -13.03 -0.59
C PHE A 47 -5.96 -13.90 0.67
N PHE A 48 -5.07 -13.76 1.65
CA PHE A 48 -5.15 -14.54 2.89
C PHE A 48 -6.40 -14.20 3.71
N TYR A 49 -6.79 -12.94 3.73
CA TYR A 49 -8.02 -12.52 4.40
C TYR A 49 -9.25 -13.18 3.78
N GLN A 50 -9.42 -13.06 2.46
CA GLN A 50 -10.56 -13.64 1.75
C GLN A 50 -10.59 -15.16 1.93
N TRP A 51 -9.44 -15.82 1.78
CA TRP A 51 -9.34 -17.25 1.97
C TRP A 51 -9.72 -17.68 3.38
N ALA A 52 -9.22 -16.99 4.41
CA ALA A 52 -9.51 -17.31 5.81
C ALA A 52 -10.99 -17.08 6.16
N MET A 53 -11.59 -15.99 5.66
CA MET A 53 -12.99 -15.66 5.94
C MET A 53 -13.96 -16.62 5.25
N VAL A 54 -13.71 -17.00 4.00
CA VAL A 54 -14.52 -18.01 3.30
C VAL A 54 -14.34 -19.38 3.95
N SER A 55 -13.10 -19.75 4.32
CA SER A 55 -12.82 -21.03 4.99
C SER A 55 -13.46 -21.12 6.39
N ALA A 56 -13.61 -19.99 7.08
CA ALA A 56 -14.28 -19.89 8.38
C ALA A 56 -15.82 -19.85 8.27
N GLY A 57 -16.38 -19.81 7.06
CA GLY A 57 -17.82 -19.65 6.83
C GLY A 57 -18.35 -18.25 7.14
N SER A 58 -17.46 -17.27 7.32
CA SER A 58 -17.81 -15.86 7.55
C SER A 58 -18.16 -15.12 6.26
N LEU A 59 -17.73 -15.66 5.11
CA LEU A 59 -18.07 -15.21 3.76
C LEU A 59 -18.47 -16.39 2.90
N ASP A 60 -19.36 -16.15 1.94
CA ASP A 60 -19.72 -17.16 0.95
C ASP A 60 -18.58 -17.34 -0.06
N ALA A 61 -18.37 -18.59 -0.46
CA ALA A 61 -17.52 -18.90 -1.61
C ALA A 61 -18.26 -18.51 -2.91
N ASP A 62 -17.48 -18.24 -3.96
CA ASP A 62 -18.04 -18.11 -5.30
C ASP A 62 -18.71 -19.43 -5.72
N GLU A 63 -19.77 -19.36 -6.52
CA GLU A 63 -20.63 -20.50 -6.83
C GLU A 63 -19.82 -21.65 -7.48
N GLY A 64 -19.80 -22.81 -6.82
CA GLY A 64 -19.08 -24.00 -7.28
C GLY A 64 -17.57 -23.97 -7.04
N GLU A 65 -17.04 -22.97 -6.32
CA GLU A 65 -15.62 -22.81 -6.07
C GLU A 65 -15.20 -23.16 -4.64
N THR A 66 -13.91 -23.44 -4.48
CA THR A 66 -13.29 -23.57 -3.15
C THR A 66 -12.92 -22.20 -2.59
N ALA A 67 -12.80 -22.08 -1.27
CA ALA A 67 -12.34 -20.84 -0.62
C ALA A 67 -11.02 -20.30 -1.20
N PHE A 68 -10.11 -21.19 -1.59
CA PHE A 68 -8.84 -20.81 -2.21
C PHE A 68 -9.05 -20.23 -3.61
N ALA A 69 -9.87 -20.88 -4.44
CA ALA A 69 -10.19 -20.42 -5.79
C ALA A 69 -10.90 -19.06 -5.76
N THR A 70 -11.90 -18.91 -4.89
CA THR A 70 -12.58 -17.64 -4.63
C THR A 70 -11.58 -16.54 -4.26
N ALA A 71 -10.65 -16.79 -3.33
CA ALA A 71 -9.63 -15.82 -2.98
C ALA A 71 -8.67 -15.50 -4.15
N ALA A 72 -8.32 -16.49 -4.96
CA ALA A 72 -7.43 -16.34 -6.11
C ALA A 72 -8.03 -15.46 -7.22
N ASN A 73 -9.35 -15.47 -7.39
CA ASN A 73 -10.06 -14.65 -8.38
C ASN A 73 -9.77 -13.15 -8.22
N TYR A 74 -9.52 -12.69 -7.00
CA TYR A 74 -9.24 -11.28 -6.70
C TYR A 74 -7.79 -10.87 -6.92
N LEU A 75 -6.85 -11.80 -7.14
CA LEU A 75 -5.42 -11.49 -7.31
C LEU A 75 -5.19 -10.56 -8.50
N THR A 76 -5.84 -10.82 -9.63
CA THR A 76 -5.66 -10.03 -10.86
C THR A 76 -6.16 -8.59 -10.67
N ALA A 77 -7.34 -8.42 -10.08
CA ALA A 77 -7.91 -7.10 -9.81
C ALA A 77 -7.04 -6.30 -8.82
N ASN A 78 -6.60 -6.93 -7.73
CA ASN A 78 -5.73 -6.31 -6.74
C ASN A 78 -4.36 -5.95 -7.34
N ALA A 79 -3.76 -6.81 -8.16
CA ALA A 79 -2.50 -6.54 -8.84
C ALA A 79 -2.63 -5.36 -9.81
N PHE A 80 -3.74 -5.28 -10.56
CA PHE A 80 -4.02 -4.16 -11.44
C PHE A 80 -4.22 -2.85 -10.66
N GLN A 81 -4.95 -2.88 -9.54
CA GLN A 81 -5.13 -1.74 -8.66
C GLN A 81 -3.79 -1.24 -8.10
N VAL A 82 -2.89 -2.14 -7.69
CA VAL A 82 -1.53 -1.80 -7.26
C VAL A 82 -0.76 -1.12 -8.38
N PHE A 83 -0.78 -1.69 -9.59
CA PHE A 83 -0.09 -1.13 -10.74
C PHE A 83 -0.55 0.30 -11.03
N VAL A 84 -1.87 0.52 -11.10
CA VAL A 84 -2.45 1.86 -11.28
C VAL A 84 -2.04 2.79 -10.15
N GLY A 85 -2.08 2.32 -8.90
CA GLY A 85 -1.66 3.08 -7.73
C GLY A 85 -0.21 3.56 -7.83
N ILE A 86 0.72 2.69 -8.25
CA ILE A 86 2.13 3.06 -8.45
C ILE A 86 2.27 4.07 -9.59
N ALA A 87 1.63 3.80 -10.73
CA ALA A 87 1.70 4.64 -11.92
C ALA A 87 1.20 6.07 -11.66
N VAL A 88 0.21 6.23 -10.78
CA VAL A 88 -0.35 7.53 -10.40
C VAL A 88 0.42 8.18 -9.24
N ALA A 89 0.77 7.41 -8.20
CA ALA A 89 1.33 7.97 -6.97
C ALA A 89 2.74 8.53 -7.15
N ILE A 90 3.59 7.89 -7.96
CA ILE A 90 4.97 8.35 -8.20
C ILE A 90 5.01 9.73 -8.86
N PRO A 91 4.38 9.98 -10.02
CA PRO A 91 4.39 11.31 -10.63
C PRO A 91 3.71 12.34 -9.73
N LEU A 92 2.65 11.96 -9.00
CA LEU A 92 1.99 12.85 -8.06
C LEU A 92 2.93 13.29 -6.93
N VAL A 93 3.67 12.36 -6.31
CA VAL A 93 4.66 12.70 -5.26
C VAL A 93 5.76 13.61 -5.81
N ILE A 94 6.22 13.39 -7.04
CA ILE A 94 7.22 14.25 -7.68
C ILE A 94 6.66 15.66 -7.87
N ALA A 95 5.45 15.78 -8.42
CA ALA A 95 4.77 17.05 -8.63
C ALA A 95 4.54 17.81 -7.32
N VAL A 96 4.07 17.13 -6.27
CA VAL A 96 3.86 17.72 -4.93
C VAL A 96 5.19 18.23 -4.35
N ARG A 97 6.27 17.46 -4.48
CA ARG A 97 7.61 17.88 -4.00
C ARG A 97 8.18 19.08 -4.76
N GLN A 98 7.74 19.30 -6.01
CA GLN A 98 8.13 20.45 -6.82
C GLN A 98 7.28 21.69 -6.47
N ALA A 99 5.96 21.51 -6.34
CA ALA A 99 5.03 22.59 -6.02
C ALA A 99 5.12 23.08 -4.57
N TYR A 100 5.48 22.19 -3.63
CA TYR A 100 5.59 22.50 -2.20
C TYR A 100 6.96 22.09 -1.62
N PRO A 101 8.00 22.92 -1.83
CA PRO A 101 9.34 22.67 -1.28
C PRO A 101 9.43 22.42 0.24
N PRO A 102 8.57 23.00 1.11
CA PRO A 102 8.61 22.72 2.56
C PRO A 102 8.47 21.24 2.92
N ILE A 103 7.81 20.43 2.08
CA ILE A 103 7.63 18.99 2.32
C ILE A 103 8.96 18.24 2.36
N ARG A 104 10.02 18.79 1.74
CA ARG A 104 11.39 18.24 1.80
C ARG A 104 12.02 18.40 3.18
N ARG A 105 11.52 19.33 3.99
CA ARG A 105 12.05 19.67 5.32
C ARG A 105 11.30 18.95 6.46
N TRP A 106 10.16 18.31 6.19
CA TRP A 106 9.41 17.57 7.22
C TRP A 106 10.25 16.46 7.84
N GLY A 107 10.49 16.54 9.15
CA GLY A 107 11.36 15.63 9.90
C GLY A 107 12.85 15.96 9.83
N ALA A 108 13.26 17.07 9.21
CA ALA A 108 14.59 17.63 9.42
C ALA A 108 14.50 18.49 10.68
N GLY A 109 15.36 18.22 11.67
CA GLY A 109 15.42 19.03 12.89
C GLY A 109 15.74 20.50 12.56
N PRO A 110 15.59 21.41 13.53
CA PRO A 110 15.94 22.81 13.34
C PRO A 110 17.40 22.93 12.88
N SER A 111 17.65 23.49 11.70
CA SER A 111 18.99 23.92 11.32
C SER A 111 19.19 25.33 11.88
N TRP A 112 19.61 25.42 13.14
CA TRP A 112 20.08 26.68 13.70
C TRP A 112 21.33 27.10 12.91
N MET A 113 21.24 28.24 12.23
CA MET A 113 22.39 28.94 11.67
C MET A 113 22.66 30.07 12.64
N GLU A 114 23.80 30.05 13.34
CA GLU A 114 24.26 31.22 14.08
C GLU A 114 24.60 32.30 13.03
N GLU A 115 23.95 33.46 13.15
CA GLU A 115 24.30 34.64 12.36
C GLU A 115 25.60 35.21 12.97
N GLU A 116 26.69 35.16 12.21
CA GLU A 116 27.99 35.80 12.53
C GLU A 116 27.96 37.32 12.28
#